data_AF-A0A2K3KXJ0-F1
#
_entry.id   AF-A0A2K3KXJ0-F1
#
_cell.length_a   1.000
_cell.length_b   1.000
_cell.length_c   1.000
_cell.angle_alpha   90.00
_cell.angle_beta   90.00
_cell.angle_gamma   90.00
#
_symmetry.space_group_name_H-M   'P 1'
#
loop_
_entity.id
_entity.type
_entity.pdbx_description
1 polymer ?
#
loop_
_entity_poly.entity_id
_entity_poly.type
_entity_poly.pdbx_seq_one_letter_code
_entity_poly.pdbx_strand_id
1 'polypeptide(L)' 'VRSVIGGVFGMASLQVTLGISTLLSYVPVSLGTAHQAGALTLLTFMLLLNHTVRRPSSTLLKSLPVVVKANKYTRV' A
#
# COMPACT_ATOMS: atom_id res chain seq x y z
N VAL A 1 -9.22 -1.86 -1.40
CA VAL A 1 -8.43 -2.49 -2.50
C VAL A 1 -8.63 -1.81 -3.84
N ARG A 2 -9.84 -1.83 -4.45
CA ARG A 2 -10.06 -1.31 -5.82
C ARG A 2 -9.65 0.17 -5.99
N SER A 3 -10.01 1.03 -5.03
CA SER A 3 -9.57 2.43 -5.00
C SER A 3 -8.04 2.57 -4.91
N VAL A 4 -7.37 1.75 -4.08
CA VAL A 4 -5.91 1.75 -3.96
C VAL A 4 -5.24 1.34 -5.26
N ILE A 5 -5.77 0.32 -5.96
CA ILE A 5 -5.28 -0.09 -7.29
C ILE A 5 -5.42 1.06 -8.30
N GLY A 6 -6.55 1.77 -8.29
CA GLY A 6 -6.74 2.96 -9.13
C GLY A 6 -5.73 4.06 -8.80
N GLY A 7 -5.48 4.33 -7.52
CA GLY A 7 -4.50 5.31 -7.06
C GLY A 7 -3.07 4.98 -7.49
N VAL A 8 -2.69 3.69 -7.43
CA VAL A 8 -1.42 3.19 -7.97
C VAL A 8 -1.29 3.49 -9.45
N PHE A 9 -2.28 3.10 -10.26
CA PHE A 9 -2.25 3.30 -11.70
C PHE A 9 -2.19 4.79 -12.07
N GLY A 10 -3.00 5.61 -11.40
CA GLY A 10 -3.01 7.05 -11.61
C GLY A 10 -1.66 7.69 -11.28
N MET A 11 -1.11 7.40 -10.10
CA MET A 11 0.18 7.96 -9.69
C MET A 11 1.35 7.45 -10.55
N ALA A 12 1.34 6.19 -10.96
CA ALA A 12 2.35 5.65 -11.89
C ALA A 12 2.32 6.37 -13.24
N SER A 13 1.13 6.63 -13.78
CA SER A 13 0.95 7.39 -15.03
C SER A 13 1.43 8.84 -14.90
N LEU A 14 1.14 9.49 -13.77
CA LEU A 14 1.68 10.82 -13.45
C LEU A 14 3.20 10.79 -13.34
N GLN A 15 3.80 9.76 -12.74
CA GLN A 15 5.25 9.63 -12.61
C GLN A 15 5.94 9.52 -13.96
N VAL A 16 5.39 8.71 -14.89
CA VAL A 16 5.90 8.60 -16.26
C VAL A 16 5.83 9.96 -16.96
N THR A 17 4.69 10.65 -16.83
CA THR A 17 4.51 11.98 -17.43
C THR A 17 5.51 12.99 -16.86
N LEU A 18 5.69 13.04 -15.54
CA LEU A 18 6.67 13.91 -14.90
C LEU A 18 8.10 13.55 -15.28
N GLY A 19 8.43 12.26 -15.39
CA GLY A 19 9.77 11.80 -15.81
C GLY A 19 10.12 12.18 -17.25
N ILE A 20 9.14 12.18 -18.15
CA ILE A 20 9.33 12.68 -19.52
C ILE A 20 9.48 14.20 -19.49
N SER A 21 8.61 14.90 -18.76
CA SER A 21 8.64 16.37 -18.64
C SER A 21 9.94 16.89 -18.03
N THR A 22 10.54 16.18 -17.06
CA THR A 22 11.85 16.55 -16.50
C THR A 22 12.93 16.47 -17.57
N LEU A 23 12.99 15.40 -18.37
CA LEU A 23 13.98 15.27 -19.45
C LEU A 23 13.81 16.35 -20.52
N LEU A 24 12.57 16.57 -20.99
CA LEU A 24 12.28 17.58 -22.01
C LEU A 24 12.57 19.01 -21.54
N SER A 25 12.51 19.25 -20.23
CA SER A 25 12.76 20.57 -19.63
C SER A 25 14.18 20.74 -19.07
N TYR A 26 15.12 19.83 -19.39
CA TYR A 26 16.51 19.84 -18.90
C TYR A 26 16.64 19.75 -17.38
N VAL A 27 15.82 18.90 -16.77
CA VAL A 27 15.82 18.53 -15.34
C VAL A 27 15.73 19.76 -14.41
N PRO A 28 14.65 20.56 -14.52
CA PRO A 28 14.48 21.69 -13.62
C PRO A 28 14.18 21.17 -12.21
N VAL A 29 14.75 21.82 -11.20
CA VAL A 29 14.66 21.37 -9.80
C VAL A 29 13.22 21.19 -9.34
N SER A 30 12.31 22.09 -9.72
CA SER A 30 10.89 22.01 -9.33
C SER A 30 10.17 20.78 -9.89
N LEU A 31 10.39 20.41 -11.16
CA LEU A 31 9.80 19.19 -11.72
C LEU A 31 10.52 17.95 -11.19
N GLY A 32 11.83 18.01 -10.97
CA GLY A 32 12.61 16.93 -10.38
C GLY A 32 12.15 16.59 -8.96
N THR A 33 11.90 17.60 -8.12
CA THR A 33 11.38 17.38 -6.77
C THR A 33 9.93 16.90 -6.79
N ALA A 34 9.10 17.40 -7.71
CA ALA A 34 7.74 16.87 -7.91
C ALA A 34 7.77 15.38 -8.32
N HIS A 35 8.68 14.99 -9.21
CA HIS A 35 8.90 13.60 -9.61
C HIS A 35 9.33 12.72 -8.42
N GLN A 36 10.29 13.20 -7.62
CA GLN A 36 10.74 12.47 -6.42
C GLN A 36 9.64 12.31 -5.37
N ALA A 37 8.90 13.38 -5.07
CA ALA A 37 7.75 13.33 -4.17
C ALA A 37 6.64 12.39 -4.73
N GLY A 38 6.46 12.38 -6.05
CA GLY A 38 5.58 11.46 -6.73
C GLY A 38 6.00 9.99 -6.57
N ALA A 39 7.29 9.68 -6.70
CA ALA A 39 7.82 8.34 -6.47
C ALA A 39 7.58 7.87 -5.03
N LEU A 40 7.76 8.75 -4.03
CA LEU A 40 7.45 8.45 -2.63
C LEU A 40 5.95 8.19 -2.43
N THR A 41 5.08 8.99 -3.05
CA THR A 41 3.62 8.79 -3.01
C THR A 41 3.22 7.45 -3.62
N LEU A 42 3.79 7.09 -4.77
CA LEU A 42 3.57 5.79 -5.40
C LEU A 42 4.03 4.64 -4.49
N LEU A 43 5.18 4.78 -3.84
CA LEU A 43 5.67 3.82 -2.86
C LEU A 43 4.69 3.68 -1.68
N THR A 44 4.13 4.77 -1.16
CA THR A 44 3.10 4.72 -0.11
C THR A 44 1.87 3.95 -0.57
N PHE A 45 1.38 4.16 -1.80
CA PHE A 45 0.28 3.37 -2.34
C PHE A 45 0.63 1.89 -2.52
N MET A 46 1.87 1.56 -2.93
CA MET A 46 2.35 0.18 -2.98
C MET A 46 2.36 -0.50 -1.61
N LEU A 47 2.86 0.20 -0.59
CA LEU A 47 2.86 -0.30 0.79
C LEU A 47 1.42 -0.53 1.27
N LEU A 48 0.53 0.45 1.06
CA LEU A 48 -0.88 0.31 1.41
C LEU A 48 -1.53 -0.87 0.69
N LEU A 49 -1.28 -1.03 -0.62
CA LEU A 49 -1.81 -2.14 -1.40
C LEU A 49 -1.32 -3.48 -0.84
N ASN A 50 -0.02 -3.61 -0.58
CA ASN A 50 0.58 -4.81 0.03
C ASN A 50 -0.11 -5.15 1.35
N HIS A 51 -0.25 -4.18 2.25
CA HIS A 51 -0.96 -4.39 3.52
C HIS A 51 -2.43 -4.78 3.33
N THR A 52 -3.11 -4.23 2.31
CA THR A 52 -4.53 -4.53 2.07
C THR A 52 -4.75 -5.93 1.48
N VAL A 53 -3.80 -6.45 0.69
CA VAL A 53 -3.90 -7.79 0.09
C VAL A 53 -3.30 -8.89 0.96
N ARG A 54 -2.50 -8.52 1.98
CA ARG A 54 -1.89 -9.47 2.90
C ARG A 54 -2.97 -10.20 3.70
N ARG A 55 -2.98 -11.53 3.59
CA ARG A 55 -3.83 -12.40 4.42
C ARG A 55 -3.14 -12.75 5.73
N PRO A 56 -3.87 -12.86 6.85
CA PRO A 56 -3.29 -13.35 8.10
C PRO A 56 -2.79 -14.78 7.93
N SER A 57 -1.64 -15.10 8.53
CA SER A 57 -1.04 -16.43 8.46
C SER A 57 -1.99 -17.47 9.05
N SER A 58 -2.50 -18.36 8.19
CA SER A 58 -3.36 -19.47 8.63
C SER A 58 -2.63 -20.40 9.59
N THR A 59 -1.30 -20.48 9.51
CA THR A 59 -0.47 -21.25 10.44
C THR A 59 -0.51 -20.65 11.83
N LEU A 60 -0.31 -19.33 11.97
CA LEU A 60 -0.41 -18.66 13.28
C LEU A 60 -1.83 -18.78 13.85
N LEU A 61 -2.86 -18.57 13.03
CA LEU A 61 -4.25 -18.73 13.44
C LEU A 61 -4.56 -20.14 13.96
N LYS A 62 -3.98 -21.19 13.35
CA LYS A 62 -4.13 -22.59 13.78
C LYS A 62 -3.33 -22.91 15.06
N SER A 63 -2.25 -22.18 15.32
CA SER A 63 -1.43 -22.35 16.52
C SER A 63 -1.98 -21.59 17.74
N LEU A 64 -2.97 -20.71 17.56
CA LEU A 64 -3.60 -20.02 18.67
C LEU A 64 -4.38 -21.03 19.53
N PRO A 65 -4.10 -21.13 20.85
CA PRO A 65 -4.91 -21.95 21.74
C PRO A 65 -6.35 -21.42 21.73
N VAL A 66 -7.33 -22.30 21.58
CA VAL A 66 -8.77 -21.97 21.61
C VAL A 66 -9.15 -21.57 23.05
N VAL A 67 -8.77 -20.37 23.48
CA VAL A 67 -9.11 -19.83 24.81
C VAL A 67 -10.58 -19.36 24.87
N VAL A 68 -11.30 -19.31 23.74
CA VAL A 68 -12.71 -18.90 23.67
C VAL A 68 -13.67 -20.12 23.69
N LYS A 69 -13.45 -21.07 24.61
CA LYS A 69 -14.48 -22.08 24.94
C LYS A 69 -14.54 -22.41 26.43
N ALA A 70 -14.48 -21.39 27.29
CA ALA A 70 -14.63 -21.56 28.73
C ALA A 70 -15.53 -20.50 29.37
N ASN A 71 -16.77 -20.34 28.87
CA ASN A 71 -17.82 -19.69 29.67
C ASN A 71 -19.25 -20.11 29.25
N LYS A 72 -19.50 -21.41 29.07
CA LYS A 72 -20.87 -21.91 28.84
C LYS A 72 -21.39 -22.87 29.93
N TYR A 73 -20.62 -23.08 31.01
CA TYR A 73 -20.97 -24.06 32.05
C TYR A 73 -20.82 -23.57 33.51
N THR A 74 -20.44 -22.31 33.77
CA THR A 74 -20.25 -21.81 35.16
C THR A 74 -21.47 -21.02 35.68
N ARG A 75 -22.68 -21.53 35.42
CA ARG A 75 -23.89 -21.18 36.17
C ARG A 75 -24.52 -22.47 36.68
N VAL A 76 -24.06 -22.92 37.84
CA VAL A 76 -24.81 -23.71 38.82
C VAL A 76 -24.50 -23.17 40.20
#